data_AF-A0A4Q2ZWM1-F1
#
_entry.id   AF-A0A4Q2ZWM1-F1
#
_cell.length_a   1.000
_cell.length_b   1.000
_cell.length_c   1.000
_cell.angle_alpha   90.00
_cell.angle_beta   90.00
_cell.angle_gamma   90.00
#
_symmetry.space_group_name_H-M   'P 1'
#
loop_
_entity.id
_entity.type
_entity.pdbx_description
1 polymer ?
#
loop_
_entity_poly.entity_id
_entity_poly.type
_entity_poly.pdbx_seq_one_letter_code
_entity_poly.pdbx_strand_id
1 'polypeptide(L)'
;PITPQYIADLISWSAIGARTAESQTHRQMASGLSMPVGFKNTTSGDLTAAINAVKAASFPQTFLGVSEEGIASSVITTGNPDCHVILRGGDHGPNYDEASIAAARDALLAAKLTPGMIIDASHANCGKDCAKMPDVFREIARQRIAGDRSITGAMLESNLVAGNQPFPRPLDQLIRGQSITDSCIDWETTEALLHEVAEKL
;
A
#
# COMPACT_ATOMS: atom_id res chain seq x y z
N PRO A 1 -16.62 2.65 -6.26
CA PRO A 1 -16.47 2.54 -4.79
C PRO A 1 -17.68 1.83 -4.14
N ILE A 2 -18.02 0.62 -4.62
CA ILE A 2 -19.20 -0.12 -4.15
C ILE A 2 -18.79 -1.29 -3.26
N THR A 3 -17.75 -2.03 -3.65
CA THR A 3 -17.23 -3.20 -2.94
C THR A 3 -17.03 -3.01 -1.43
N PRO A 4 -16.53 -1.85 -0.91
CA PRO A 4 -16.39 -1.69 0.53
C PRO A 4 -17.68 -1.90 1.33
N GLN A 5 -18.86 -1.60 0.78
CA GLN A 5 -20.14 -1.82 1.47
C GLN A 5 -20.41 -3.29 1.82
N TYR A 6 -19.69 -4.23 1.20
CA TYR A 6 -19.89 -5.66 1.38
C TYR A 6 -18.84 -6.34 2.25
N ILE A 7 -17.68 -5.70 2.46
CA ILE A 7 -16.52 -6.35 3.09
C ILE A 7 -15.76 -5.46 4.08
N ALA A 8 -16.05 -4.15 4.16
CA ALA A 8 -15.24 -3.22 4.94
C ALA A 8 -15.21 -3.55 6.44
N ASP A 9 -16.25 -4.20 6.95
CA ASP A 9 -16.36 -4.71 8.32
C ASP A 9 -15.33 -5.81 8.66
N LEU A 10 -14.73 -6.43 7.64
CA LEU A 10 -13.68 -7.45 7.78
C LEU A 10 -12.26 -6.93 7.50
N ILE A 11 -12.11 -5.64 7.17
CA ILE A 11 -10.83 -5.07 6.71
C ILE A 11 -10.23 -4.15 7.79
N SER A 12 -9.05 -4.51 8.28
CA SER A 12 -8.33 -3.71 9.31
C SER A 12 -7.39 -2.64 8.75
N TRP A 13 -7.07 -2.71 7.45
CA TRP A 13 -6.22 -1.73 6.75
C TRP A 13 -6.49 -1.83 5.24
N SER A 14 -6.47 -0.70 4.54
CA SER A 14 -6.74 -0.64 3.10
C SER A 14 -5.70 0.17 2.35
N ALA A 15 -5.58 -0.09 1.04
CA ALA A 15 -4.72 0.66 0.15
C ALA A 15 -5.49 1.17 -1.08
N ILE A 16 -5.24 2.43 -1.45
CA ILE A 16 -5.63 2.99 -2.75
C ILE A 16 -4.45 2.85 -3.70
N GLY A 17 -4.69 2.18 -4.83
CA GLY A 17 -3.68 1.87 -5.82
C GLY A 17 -3.13 3.11 -6.54
N ALA A 18 -1.92 2.97 -7.09
CA ALA A 18 -1.17 4.05 -7.74
C ALA A 18 -1.91 4.72 -8.91
N ARG A 19 -2.82 3.99 -9.59
CA ARG A 19 -3.62 4.50 -10.73
C ARG A 19 -4.87 5.27 -10.29
N THR A 20 -5.25 5.18 -9.02
CA THR A 20 -6.47 5.80 -8.48
C THR A 20 -6.20 6.74 -7.31
N ALA A 21 -4.94 6.96 -6.93
CA ALA A 21 -4.55 7.96 -5.93
C ALA A 21 -5.00 9.39 -6.30
N GLU A 22 -5.09 9.70 -7.60
CA GLU A 22 -5.61 10.99 -8.11
C GLU A 22 -7.13 11.03 -8.28
N SER A 23 -7.80 9.88 -8.15
CA SER A 23 -9.25 9.80 -8.34
C SER A 23 -9.98 10.40 -7.15
N GLN A 24 -10.73 11.48 -7.40
CA GLN A 24 -11.55 12.12 -6.36
C GLN A 24 -12.54 11.13 -5.73
N THR A 25 -13.12 10.23 -6.53
CA THR A 25 -14.02 9.18 -6.04
C THR A 25 -13.36 8.27 -5.00
N HIS A 26 -12.08 7.95 -5.17
CA HIS A 26 -11.35 7.10 -4.21
C HIS A 26 -10.94 7.88 -2.95
N ARG A 27 -10.60 9.17 -3.09
CA ARG A 27 -10.32 10.06 -1.94
C ARG A 27 -11.55 10.25 -1.05
N GLN A 28 -12.72 10.46 -1.68
CA GLN A 28 -14.01 10.55 -1.01
C GLN A 28 -14.43 9.23 -0.36
N MET A 29 -14.15 8.09 -1.00
CA MET A 29 -14.38 6.79 -0.38
C MET A 29 -13.49 6.60 0.85
N ALA A 30 -12.19 6.91 0.75
CA ALA A 30 -11.24 6.76 1.84
C ALA A 30 -11.58 7.61 3.08
N SER A 31 -12.16 8.81 2.88
CA SER A 31 -12.58 9.68 3.99
C SER A 31 -13.72 9.11 4.86
N GLY A 32 -14.41 8.07 4.38
CA GLY A 32 -15.48 7.38 5.11
C GLY A 32 -15.17 5.96 5.52
N LEU A 33 -13.97 5.46 5.22
CA LEU A 33 -13.56 4.10 5.61
C LEU A 33 -13.22 4.05 7.11
N SER A 34 -13.67 2.99 7.78
CA SER A 34 -13.52 2.80 9.24
C SER A 34 -12.18 2.21 9.67
N MET A 35 -11.18 2.20 8.77
CA MET A 35 -9.85 1.69 9.01
C MET A 35 -8.78 2.61 8.39
N PRO A 36 -7.49 2.50 8.78
CA PRO A 36 -6.41 3.25 8.15
C PRO A 36 -6.30 2.97 6.65
N VAL A 37 -5.96 4.00 5.87
CA VAL A 37 -5.87 3.92 4.40
C VAL A 37 -4.52 4.43 3.91
N GLY A 38 -3.78 3.58 3.20
CA GLY A 38 -2.54 3.95 2.53
C GLY A 38 -2.76 4.37 1.06
N PHE A 39 -2.19 5.49 0.65
CA PHE A 39 -2.20 5.93 -0.75
C PHE A 39 -0.84 5.68 -1.41
N LYS A 40 -0.80 4.82 -2.43
CA LYS A 40 0.42 4.58 -3.21
C LYS A 40 0.84 5.84 -3.98
N ASN A 41 2.14 6.14 -4.02
CA ASN A 41 2.68 7.07 -5.02
C ASN A 41 2.33 6.58 -6.44
N THR A 42 2.31 7.50 -7.40
CA THR A 42 1.88 7.17 -8.78
C THR A 42 2.84 6.19 -9.44
N THR A 43 2.45 5.64 -10.59
CA THR A 43 3.34 4.74 -11.35
C THR A 43 4.61 5.42 -11.83
N SER A 44 4.61 6.74 -12.04
CA SER A 44 5.82 7.49 -12.39
C SER A 44 6.76 7.71 -11.20
N GLY A 45 6.31 7.47 -9.97
CA GLY A 45 7.07 7.75 -8.75
C GLY A 45 6.65 9.04 -8.04
N ASP A 46 5.70 9.80 -8.57
CA ASP A 46 5.27 11.07 -7.97
C ASP A 46 4.48 10.83 -6.68
N LEU A 47 4.97 11.46 -5.60
CA LEU A 47 4.37 11.41 -4.27
C LEU A 47 3.28 12.47 -4.07
N THR A 48 3.26 13.52 -4.89
CA THR A 48 2.34 14.66 -4.77
C THR A 48 0.89 14.22 -4.81
N ALA A 49 0.54 13.32 -5.72
CA ALA A 49 -0.79 12.73 -5.83
C ALA A 49 -1.24 12.02 -4.54
N ALA A 50 -0.34 11.26 -3.89
CA ALA A 50 -0.62 10.54 -2.66
C ALA A 50 -0.75 11.49 -1.47
N ILE A 51 0.12 12.49 -1.35
CA ILE A 51 0.03 13.54 -0.31
C ILE A 51 -1.30 14.30 -0.41
N ASN A 52 -1.68 14.70 -1.63
CA ASN A 52 -2.96 15.36 -1.87
C ASN A 52 -4.14 14.45 -1.53
N ALA A 53 -4.00 13.14 -1.75
CA ALA A 53 -5.03 12.16 -1.42
C ALA A 53 -5.19 11.96 0.09
N VAL A 54 -4.09 11.82 0.83
CA VAL A 54 -4.08 11.78 2.31
C VAL A 54 -4.76 13.02 2.87
N LYS A 55 -4.36 14.20 2.38
CA LYS A 55 -4.95 15.47 2.80
C LYS A 55 -6.44 15.57 2.46
N ALA A 56 -6.87 15.14 1.28
CA ALA A 56 -8.29 15.19 0.91
C ALA A 56 -9.13 14.21 1.75
N ALA A 57 -8.60 13.02 2.00
CA ALA A 57 -9.27 11.98 2.77
C ALA A 57 -9.41 12.35 4.26
N SER A 58 -8.52 13.19 4.80
CA SER A 58 -8.58 13.64 6.20
C SER A 58 -9.69 14.64 6.52
N PHE A 59 -10.45 15.11 5.52
CA PHE A 59 -11.55 16.07 5.73
C PHE A 59 -12.91 15.44 5.43
N PRO A 60 -14.00 15.98 6.02
CA PRO A 60 -15.35 15.63 5.64
C PRO A 60 -15.60 15.77 4.13
N GLN A 61 -16.33 14.82 3.55
CA GLN A 61 -16.69 14.81 2.14
C GLN A 61 -18.18 14.52 1.99
N THR A 62 -18.77 15.03 0.90
CA THR A 62 -20.12 14.66 0.46
C THR A 62 -20.05 14.16 -0.98
N PHE A 63 -20.63 12.99 -1.25
CA PHE A 63 -20.60 12.39 -2.59
C PHE A 63 -21.76 11.42 -2.82
N LEU A 64 -22.00 11.05 -4.07
CA LEU A 64 -22.99 10.04 -4.44
C LEU A 64 -22.38 8.63 -4.28
N GLY A 65 -22.98 7.82 -3.42
CA GLY A 65 -22.60 6.45 -3.12
C GLY A 65 -23.81 5.52 -3.11
N VAL A 66 -23.69 4.41 -2.37
CA VAL A 66 -24.73 3.40 -2.22
C VAL A 66 -24.92 3.15 -0.72
N SER A 67 -26.16 3.09 -0.25
CA SER A 67 -26.50 2.76 1.15
C SER A 67 -26.35 1.26 1.43
N GLU A 68 -26.48 0.85 2.69
CA GLU A 68 -26.46 -0.56 3.09
C GLU A 68 -27.57 -1.38 2.42
N GLU A 69 -28.70 -0.77 2.06
CA GLU A 69 -29.80 -1.40 1.32
C GLU A 69 -29.57 -1.48 -0.19
N GLY A 70 -28.41 -1.04 -0.69
CA GLY A 70 -28.08 -1.06 -2.11
C GLY A 70 -28.70 0.08 -2.92
N ILE A 71 -29.17 1.15 -2.26
CA ILE A 71 -29.84 2.29 -2.91
C ILE A 71 -28.86 3.44 -3.12
N ALA A 72 -28.85 4.02 -4.32
CA ALA A 72 -28.05 5.21 -4.61
C ALA A 72 -28.41 6.36 -3.66
N SER A 73 -27.41 6.88 -2.95
CA SER A 73 -27.61 7.81 -1.81
C SER A 73 -26.51 8.88 -1.76
N SER A 74 -26.82 10.02 -1.15
CA SER A 74 -25.80 11.00 -0.77
C SER A 74 -25.13 10.55 0.51
N VAL A 75 -23.81 10.32 0.46
CA VAL A 75 -22.99 9.90 1.59
C VAL A 75 -22.24 11.11 2.12
N ILE A 76 -22.22 11.27 3.45
CA ILE A 76 -21.46 12.29 4.15
C ILE A 76 -20.48 11.57 5.07
N THR A 77 -19.19 11.92 4.97
CA THR A 77 -18.14 11.32 5.79
C THR A 77 -17.55 12.35 6.75
N THR A 78 -16.93 11.89 7.83
CA THR A 78 -16.28 12.76 8.82
C THR A 78 -14.82 13.09 8.48
N GLY A 79 -14.24 12.41 7.49
CA GLY A 79 -12.80 12.41 7.25
C GLY A 79 -12.13 11.24 7.98
N ASN A 80 -11.04 10.76 7.39
CA ASN A 80 -10.23 9.68 7.92
C ASN A 80 -8.85 10.23 8.35
N PRO A 81 -8.59 10.39 9.66
CA PRO A 81 -7.33 10.92 10.15
C PRO A 81 -6.16 9.93 10.00
N ASP A 82 -6.44 8.64 9.78
CA ASP A 82 -5.47 7.55 9.78
C ASP A 82 -4.99 7.21 8.36
N CYS A 83 -4.87 8.23 7.51
CA CYS A 83 -4.36 8.11 6.15
C CYS A 83 -2.83 8.32 6.11
N HIS A 84 -2.13 7.56 5.27
CA HIS A 84 -0.68 7.63 5.10
C HIS A 84 -0.28 7.37 3.64
N VAL A 85 0.98 7.64 3.31
CA VAL A 85 1.52 7.34 1.96
C VAL A 85 2.16 5.96 1.93
N ILE A 86 2.16 5.35 0.74
CA ILE A 86 2.89 4.11 0.45
C ILE A 86 3.92 4.39 -0.65
N LEU A 87 5.20 4.18 -0.34
CA LEU A 87 6.29 4.27 -1.32
C LEU A 87 6.47 2.92 -2.03
N ARG A 88 6.30 2.88 -3.36
CA ARG A 88 6.25 1.65 -4.18
C ARG A 88 7.17 1.64 -5.40
N GLY A 89 8.12 2.58 -5.43
CA GLY A 89 8.94 2.92 -6.58
C GLY A 89 8.11 3.56 -7.70
N GLY A 90 8.71 3.70 -8.87
CA GLY A 90 8.03 4.16 -10.07
C GLY A 90 8.82 3.86 -11.34
N ASP A 91 8.43 4.49 -12.44
CA ASP A 91 9.08 4.34 -13.75
C ASP A 91 10.55 4.78 -13.74
N HIS A 92 10.94 5.64 -12.79
CA HIS A 92 12.32 6.09 -12.58
C HIS A 92 13.15 5.21 -11.64
N GLY A 93 12.57 4.12 -11.14
CA GLY A 93 13.23 3.15 -10.27
C GLY A 93 12.66 3.10 -8.86
N PRO A 94 13.37 2.40 -7.95
CA PRO A 94 12.99 2.28 -6.55
C PRO A 94 13.01 3.61 -5.79
N ASN A 95 12.26 3.67 -4.69
CA ASN A 95 12.22 4.82 -3.77
C ASN A 95 12.20 4.38 -2.28
N TYR A 96 12.89 3.30 -1.95
CA TYR A 96 13.03 2.79 -0.58
C TYR A 96 14.36 3.17 0.09
N ASP A 97 15.26 3.84 -0.62
CA ASP A 97 16.54 4.29 -0.08
C ASP A 97 16.37 5.47 0.89
N GLU A 98 17.39 5.71 1.72
CA GLU A 98 17.39 6.76 2.75
C GLU A 98 17.07 8.15 2.19
N ALA A 99 17.56 8.49 0.99
CA ALA A 99 17.32 9.81 0.40
C ALA A 99 15.87 9.96 -0.06
N SER A 100 15.31 8.93 -0.68
CA SER A 100 13.88 8.88 -1.06
C SER A 100 12.96 8.99 0.16
N ILE A 101 13.26 8.25 1.24
CA ILE A 101 12.46 8.28 2.48
C ILE A 101 12.58 9.63 3.18
N ALA A 102 13.78 10.22 3.24
CA ALA A 102 13.97 11.57 3.76
C ALA A 102 13.18 12.63 2.97
N ALA A 103 13.23 12.57 1.63
CA ALA A 103 12.48 13.47 0.78
C ALA A 103 10.96 13.32 0.97
N ALA A 104 10.46 12.09 1.10
CA ALA A 104 9.05 11.83 1.37
C ALA A 104 8.61 12.37 2.74
N ARG A 105 9.44 12.18 3.77
CA ARG A 105 9.22 12.74 5.12
C ARG A 105 9.12 14.25 5.07
N ASP A 106 10.07 14.91 4.43
CA ASP A 106 10.11 16.37 4.34
C ASP A 106 8.90 16.92 3.57
N ALA A 107 8.46 16.23 2.51
CA ALA A 107 7.25 16.58 1.77
C ALA A 107 5.97 16.45 2.62
N LEU A 108 5.86 15.40 3.44
CA LEU A 108 4.73 15.24 4.37
C LEU A 108 4.71 16.34 5.43
N LEU A 109 5.87 16.67 6.02
CA LEU A 109 6.00 17.75 6.99
C LEU A 109 5.64 19.12 6.38
N ALA A 110 6.11 19.40 5.16
CA ALA A 110 5.77 20.62 4.43
C ALA A 110 4.26 20.72 4.15
N ALA A 111 3.59 19.57 3.92
CA ALA A 111 2.14 19.48 3.77
C ALA A 111 1.36 19.54 5.09
N LYS A 112 2.05 19.62 6.24
CA LYS A 112 1.49 19.56 7.61
C LYS A 112 0.75 18.26 7.90
N LEU A 113 1.28 17.15 7.39
CA LEU A 113 0.78 15.80 7.64
C LEU A 113 1.72 15.03 8.57
N THR A 114 1.20 14.00 9.24
CA THR A 114 2.02 13.05 10.00
C THR A 114 3.02 12.39 9.06
N PRO A 115 4.33 12.42 9.35
CA PRO A 115 5.36 11.88 8.46
C PRO A 115 5.48 10.34 8.55
N GLY A 116 4.39 9.62 8.73
CA GLY A 116 4.38 8.16 8.77
C GLY A 116 4.11 7.58 7.39
N MET A 117 4.88 6.56 6.98
CA MET A 117 4.74 5.92 5.68
C MET A 117 4.99 4.42 5.73
N ILE A 118 4.33 3.71 4.81
CA ILE A 118 4.60 2.30 4.53
C ILE A 118 5.49 2.21 3.28
N ILE A 119 6.46 1.30 3.31
CA ILE A 119 7.30 1.03 2.14
C ILE A 119 6.92 -0.32 1.53
N ASP A 120 6.48 -0.32 0.27
CA ASP A 120 6.19 -1.52 -0.51
C ASP A 120 7.50 -2.10 -1.03
N ALA A 121 7.89 -3.28 -0.55
CA ALA A 121 9.12 -3.95 -0.94
C ALA A 121 9.02 -4.64 -2.32
N SER A 122 7.80 -4.79 -2.86
CA SER A 122 7.55 -5.41 -4.16
C SER A 122 7.54 -4.37 -5.29
N HIS A 123 6.78 -4.63 -6.37
CA HIS A 123 6.51 -3.72 -7.48
C HIS A 123 7.78 -3.07 -8.05
N ALA A 124 7.82 -1.75 -8.20
CA ALA A 124 8.96 -1.06 -8.79
C ALA A 124 10.16 -0.99 -7.83
N ASN A 125 9.95 -1.20 -6.53
CA ASN A 125 11.03 -1.23 -5.55
C ASN A 125 11.90 -2.48 -5.69
N CYS A 126 11.33 -3.65 -5.99
CA CYS A 126 12.11 -4.83 -6.36
C CYS A 126 12.40 -4.94 -7.87
N GLY A 127 12.05 -3.93 -8.67
CA GLY A 127 12.18 -3.98 -10.13
C GLY A 127 11.32 -5.07 -10.78
N LYS A 128 10.18 -5.43 -10.15
CA LYS A 128 9.27 -6.52 -10.51
C LYS A 128 9.92 -7.90 -10.49
N ASP A 129 10.99 -8.05 -9.72
CA ASP A 129 11.71 -9.29 -9.50
C ASP A 129 11.59 -9.67 -8.02
N CYS A 130 10.70 -10.62 -7.71
CA CYS A 130 10.41 -10.99 -6.33
C CYS A 130 11.62 -11.57 -5.59
N ALA A 131 12.62 -12.09 -6.30
CA ALA A 131 13.86 -12.57 -5.70
C ALA A 131 14.68 -11.44 -5.04
N LYS A 132 14.45 -10.18 -5.45
CA LYS A 132 15.08 -9.00 -4.84
C LYS A 132 14.30 -8.43 -3.66
N MET A 133 13.03 -8.83 -3.48
CA MET A 133 12.17 -8.30 -2.42
C MET A 133 12.74 -8.52 -1.00
N PRO A 134 13.39 -9.66 -0.68
CA PRO A 134 14.03 -9.84 0.63
C PRO A 134 15.09 -8.77 0.93
N ASP A 135 15.90 -8.39 -0.04
CA ASP A 135 16.95 -7.38 0.15
C ASP A 135 16.36 -5.97 0.33
N VAL A 136 15.30 -5.66 -0.42
CA VAL A 136 14.53 -4.42 -0.23
C VAL A 136 13.93 -4.36 1.18
N PHE A 137 13.34 -5.44 1.66
CA PHE A 137 12.76 -5.49 3.00
C PHE A 137 13.82 -5.38 4.11
N ARG A 138 14.98 -6.03 3.95
CA ARG A 138 16.11 -5.87 4.88
C ARG A 138 16.60 -4.43 4.95
N GLU A 139 16.64 -3.73 3.81
CA GLU A 139 17.03 -2.33 3.77
C GLU A 139 16.01 -1.42 4.49
N ILE A 140 14.71 -1.65 4.28
CA ILE A 140 13.64 -0.97 5.02
C ILE A 140 13.78 -1.20 6.53
N ALA A 141 14.00 -2.45 6.94
CA ALA A 141 14.20 -2.82 8.32
C ALA A 141 15.46 -2.18 8.92
N ARG A 142 16.59 -2.18 8.18
CA ARG A 142 17.85 -1.55 8.61
C ARG A 142 17.64 -0.07 8.92
N GLN A 143 16.97 0.68 8.05
CA GLN A 143 16.69 2.10 8.29
C GLN A 143 15.79 2.33 9.51
N ARG A 144 14.77 1.48 9.70
CA ARG A 144 13.90 1.53 10.88
C ARG A 144 14.68 1.27 12.18
N ILE A 145 15.56 0.27 12.18
CA ILE A 145 16.43 -0.11 13.31
C ILE A 145 17.45 0.99 13.60
N ALA A 146 17.99 1.63 12.55
CA ALA A 146 18.90 2.77 12.66
C ALA A 146 18.24 4.03 13.24
N GLY A 147 16.92 4.02 13.42
CA GLY A 147 16.17 5.04 14.15
C GLY A 147 15.23 5.87 13.29
N ASP A 148 15.06 5.59 11.99
CA ASP A 148 14.09 6.31 11.18
C ASP A 148 12.66 5.93 11.61
N ARG A 149 12.02 6.84 12.35
CA ARG A 149 10.67 6.63 12.87
C ARG A 149 9.57 6.92 11.85
N SER A 150 9.90 7.49 10.69
CA SER A 150 8.94 7.77 9.61
C SER A 150 8.48 6.48 8.91
N ILE A 151 9.32 5.44 8.90
CA ILE A 151 8.94 4.10 8.43
C ILE A 151 8.04 3.46 9.50
N THR A 152 6.74 3.40 9.23
CA THR A 152 5.74 2.83 10.16
C THR A 152 5.34 1.40 9.79
N GLY A 153 5.67 0.96 8.58
CA GLY A 153 5.44 -0.42 8.15
C GLY A 153 6.09 -0.72 6.81
N ALA A 154 6.00 -1.98 6.40
CA ALA A 154 6.40 -2.45 5.10
C ALA A 154 5.33 -3.36 4.50
N MET A 155 5.30 -3.49 3.18
CA MET A 155 4.42 -4.40 2.46
C MET A 155 5.22 -5.37 1.60
N LEU A 156 4.88 -6.64 1.64
CA LEU A 156 5.52 -7.72 0.90
C LEU A 156 4.44 -8.52 0.16
N GLU A 157 4.80 -9.11 -0.98
CA GLU A 157 3.94 -10.04 -1.72
C GLU A 157 4.46 -11.47 -1.56
N SER A 158 3.78 -12.25 -0.73
CA SER A 158 4.12 -13.64 -0.44
C SER A 158 2.96 -14.59 -0.72
N ASN A 159 3.30 -15.83 -1.04
CA ASN A 159 2.33 -16.91 -1.20
C ASN A 159 2.96 -18.23 -0.74
N LEU A 160 2.20 -19.34 -0.78
CA LEU A 160 2.74 -20.64 -0.40
C LEU A 160 3.86 -21.11 -1.34
N VAL A 161 3.75 -20.77 -2.63
CA VAL A 161 4.72 -21.13 -3.66
C VAL A 161 5.21 -19.84 -4.33
N ALA A 162 6.54 -19.72 -4.45
CA ALA A 162 7.19 -18.58 -5.09
C ALA A 162 6.83 -18.46 -6.57
N GLY A 163 7.08 -17.29 -7.14
CA GLY A 163 6.84 -17.03 -8.54
C GLY A 163 5.40 -16.59 -8.84
N ASN A 164 5.04 -16.67 -10.11
CA ASN A 164 3.67 -16.60 -10.58
C ASN A 164 3.42 -17.69 -11.64
N GLN A 165 2.16 -17.83 -12.02
CA GLN A 165 1.72 -18.70 -13.10
C GLN A 165 0.74 -17.96 -14.03
N PRO A 166 0.72 -18.30 -15.32
CA PRO A 166 -0.18 -17.67 -16.28
C PRO A 166 -1.64 -18.06 -16.05
N PHE A 167 -2.55 -17.10 -16.29
CA PHE A 167 -4.01 -17.26 -16.23
C PHE A 167 -4.65 -16.55 -17.45
N PRO A 168 -5.76 -17.06 -18.03
CA PRO A 168 -6.61 -18.18 -17.59
C PRO A 168 -6.06 -19.57 -17.90
N ARG A 169 -6.33 -20.55 -17.01
CA ARG A 169 -6.08 -22.00 -17.18
C ARG A 169 -7.15 -22.83 -16.45
N PRO A 170 -7.37 -24.09 -16.85
CA PRO A 170 -8.19 -25.03 -16.07
C PRO A 170 -7.73 -25.14 -14.61
N LEU A 171 -8.67 -25.23 -13.67
CA LEU A 171 -8.37 -25.20 -12.23
C LEU A 171 -7.45 -26.34 -11.79
N ASP A 172 -7.60 -27.52 -12.38
CA ASP A 172 -6.78 -28.71 -12.14
C ASP A 172 -5.35 -28.59 -12.71
N GLN A 173 -5.07 -27.56 -13.50
CA GLN A 173 -3.75 -27.26 -14.05
C GLN A 173 -3.05 -26.10 -13.32
N LEU A 174 -3.72 -25.47 -12.36
CA LEU A 174 -3.12 -24.42 -11.54
C LEU A 174 -2.33 -25.02 -10.38
N ILE A 175 -1.12 -24.51 -10.17
CA ILE A 175 -0.31 -24.85 -9.01
C ILE A 175 -0.96 -24.19 -7.79
N ARG A 176 -1.44 -25.02 -6.84
CA ARG A 176 -2.08 -24.54 -5.61
C ARG A 176 -1.10 -23.66 -4.83
N GLY A 177 -1.54 -22.45 -4.49
CA GLY A 177 -0.74 -21.53 -3.67
C GLY A 177 0.35 -20.77 -4.43
N GLN A 178 0.35 -20.79 -5.77
CA GLN A 178 1.19 -19.92 -6.59
C GLN A 178 0.35 -18.79 -7.18
N SER A 179 0.88 -17.55 -7.16
CA SER A 179 0.17 -16.36 -7.65
C SER A 179 -0.21 -16.45 -9.12
N ILE A 180 -1.39 -15.96 -9.51
CA ILE A 180 -1.81 -15.81 -10.92
C ILE A 180 -1.61 -14.38 -11.45
N THR A 181 -1.03 -13.49 -10.64
CA THR A 181 -0.78 -12.09 -10.98
C THR A 181 0.72 -11.79 -10.87
N ASP A 182 1.13 -10.95 -9.93
CA ASP A 182 2.52 -10.59 -9.69
C ASP A 182 3.25 -11.73 -8.97
N SER A 183 4.56 -11.81 -9.19
CA SER A 183 5.40 -12.85 -8.63
C SER A 183 5.59 -12.63 -7.12
N CYS A 184 5.44 -13.70 -6.33
CA CYS A 184 5.59 -13.65 -4.88
C CYS A 184 6.85 -14.38 -4.40
N ILE A 185 7.31 -14.08 -3.18
CA ILE A 185 8.19 -15.00 -2.44
C ILE A 185 7.38 -16.17 -1.86
N ASP A 186 8.04 -17.30 -1.60
CA ASP A 186 7.42 -18.46 -0.96
C ASP A 186 7.27 -18.28 0.56
N TRP A 187 6.64 -19.28 1.18
CA TRP A 187 6.39 -19.31 2.61
C TRP A 187 7.69 -19.37 3.42
N GLU A 188 8.62 -20.24 3.03
CA GLU A 188 9.89 -20.44 3.73
C GLU A 188 10.73 -19.16 3.74
N THR A 189 10.79 -18.44 2.62
CA THR A 189 11.44 -17.13 2.55
C THR A 189 10.70 -16.11 3.43
N THR A 190 9.37 -16.11 3.41
CA THR A 190 8.56 -15.18 4.21
C THR A 190 8.81 -15.38 5.71
N GLU A 191 8.71 -16.62 6.18
CA GLU A 191 8.92 -16.99 7.59
C GLU A 191 10.33 -16.59 8.04
N ALA A 192 11.36 -17.01 7.31
CA ALA A 192 12.75 -16.69 7.64
C ALA A 192 13.00 -15.17 7.70
N LEU A 193 12.46 -14.43 6.73
CA LEU A 193 12.66 -12.98 6.62
C LEU A 193 11.97 -12.20 7.75
N LEU A 194 10.75 -12.61 8.13
CA LEU A 194 10.03 -11.98 9.24
C LEU A 194 10.70 -12.27 10.59
N HIS A 195 11.16 -13.51 10.81
CA HIS A 195 11.91 -13.85 12.03
C HIS A 195 13.24 -13.09 12.10
N GLU A 196 13.99 -13.02 10.99
CA GLU A 196 15.26 -12.29 10.91
C GLU A 196 15.12 -10.82 11.33
N VAL A 197 14.06 -10.15 10.87
CA VAL A 197 13.82 -8.74 11.18
C VAL A 197 13.24 -8.56 12.58
N ALA A 198 12.34 -9.44 13.02
CA ALA A 198 11.75 -9.38 14.35
C ALA A 198 12.79 -9.52 15.47
N GLU A 199 13.85 -10.31 15.29
CA GLU A 199 14.94 -10.44 16.26
C GLU A 199 15.78 -9.15 16.44
N LYS A 200 15.71 -8.22 15.48
CA LYS A 200 16.54 -7.00 15.44
C LYS A 200 15.77 -5.71 15.76
N LEU A 201 14.44 -5.74 15.71
CA LEU A 201 13.54 -4.58 15.92
C LEU A 201 13.33 -4.27 17.41
#